data_AF-A0A9E1TPY8-F1
#
_entry.id   AF-A0A9E1TPY8-F1
#
_cell.length_a   1.000
_cell.length_b   1.000
_cell.length_c   1.000
_cell.angle_alpha   90.00
_cell.angle_beta   90.00
_cell.angle_gamma   90.00
#
_symmetry.space_group_name_H-M   'P 1'
#
loop_
_entity.id
_entity.type
_entity.pdbx_description
1 polymer ?
#
loop_
_entity_poly.entity_id
_entity_poly.type
_entity_poly.pdbx_seq_one_letter_code
_entity_poly.pdbx_strand_id
1 'polypeptide(L)'
;MGHEAAVASMTGGMAPSPAPFAGSDRLHPDGRPRGAFRDSLRTVPNARNALTVVGSVLFPVAVVVAAVAATHPASWVAAFLLMPIAQNRLFILHHEAAHRVLFSGRRINDLVGINLIGWLTFGTGGHGY
;
A
#
# COMPACT_ATOMS: atom_id res chain seq x y z
N MET A 1 -23.84 2.33 -26.22
CA MET A 1 -23.27 0.96 -26.32
C MET A 1 -23.50 0.26 -24.99
N GLY A 2 -23.93 -0.99 -24.98
CA GLY A 2 -24.01 -1.78 -23.73
C GLY A 2 -22.62 -2.12 -23.18
N HIS A 3 -22.51 -2.41 -21.89
CA HIS A 3 -21.25 -2.74 -21.22
C HIS A 3 -20.49 -3.88 -21.93
N GLU A 4 -21.20 -4.96 -22.27
CA GLU A 4 -20.66 -6.11 -23.04
C GLU A 4 -20.04 -5.68 -24.38
N ALA A 5 -20.71 -4.81 -25.13
CA ALA A 5 -20.21 -4.33 -26.42
C ALA A 5 -18.95 -3.47 -26.27
N ALA A 6 -18.88 -2.66 -25.20
CA ALA A 6 -17.71 -1.87 -24.89
C ALA A 6 -16.52 -2.75 -24.49
N VAL A 7 -16.74 -3.73 -23.60
CA VAL A 7 -15.71 -4.71 -23.20
C VAL A 7 -15.20 -5.48 -24.41
N ALA A 8 -16.09 -6.04 -25.22
CA ALA A 8 -15.73 -6.78 -26.43
C ALA A 8 -14.91 -5.93 -27.42
N SER A 9 -15.26 -4.65 -27.61
CA SER A 9 -14.47 -3.74 -28.46
C SER A 9 -13.08 -3.45 -27.89
N MET A 10 -12.95 -3.32 -26.57
CA MET A 10 -11.68 -3.01 -25.91
C MET A 10 -10.76 -4.23 -25.81
N THR A 11 -11.32 -5.44 -25.77
CA THR A 11 -10.56 -6.69 -25.67
C THR A 11 -10.40 -7.41 -27.00
N GLY A 12 -10.80 -6.81 -28.13
CA GLY A 12 -10.75 -7.46 -29.45
C GLY A 12 -11.60 -8.73 -29.54
N GLY A 13 -12.70 -8.80 -28.77
CA GLY A 13 -13.55 -9.99 -28.67
C GLY A 13 -12.93 -11.18 -27.93
N MET A 14 -11.75 -11.02 -27.30
CA MET A 14 -11.06 -12.11 -26.60
C MET A 14 -11.51 -12.30 -25.14
N ALA A 15 -12.42 -11.45 -24.65
CA ALA A 15 -13.02 -11.67 -23.34
C ALA A 15 -14.06 -12.80 -23.46
N PRO A 16 -13.93 -13.90 -22.69
CA PRO A 16 -14.98 -14.90 -22.62
C PRO A 16 -16.27 -14.26 -22.09
N SER A 17 -17.43 -14.79 -22.50
CA SER A 17 -18.73 -14.42 -21.94
C SER A 17 -19.13 -15.48 -20.90
N PRO A 18 -18.67 -15.36 -19.64
CA PRO A 18 -19.03 -16.30 -18.60
C PRO A 18 -20.52 -16.19 -18.27
N ALA A 19 -21.10 -17.30 -17.81
CA ALA A 19 -22.43 -17.26 -17.21
C ALA A 19 -22.45 -16.27 -16.02
N PRO A 20 -23.58 -15.58 -15.79
CA PRO A 20 -23.71 -14.68 -14.65
C PRO A 20 -23.37 -15.37 -13.34
N PHE A 21 -22.53 -14.75 -12.52
CA PHE A 21 -22.19 -15.28 -11.21
C PHE A 21 -23.42 -15.24 -10.29
N ALA A 22 -23.86 -16.40 -9.81
CA ALA A 22 -25.04 -16.49 -8.94
C ALA A 22 -24.78 -16.06 -7.48
N GLY A 23 -23.53 -15.76 -7.12
CA GLY A 23 -23.12 -15.54 -5.74
C GLY A 23 -22.57 -16.80 -5.08
N SER A 24 -22.17 -16.66 -3.82
CA SER A 24 -21.73 -17.77 -2.96
C SER A 24 -22.09 -17.45 -1.52
N ASP A 25 -21.81 -18.36 -0.58
CA ASP A 25 -21.97 -18.10 0.85
C ASP A 25 -21.26 -16.80 1.31
N ARG A 26 -20.16 -16.44 0.63
CA ARG A 26 -19.30 -15.30 0.97
C ARG A 26 -19.50 -14.09 0.08
N LEU A 27 -20.08 -14.23 -1.11
CA LEU A 27 -20.19 -13.17 -2.12
C LEU A 27 -21.63 -13.00 -2.62
N HIS A 28 -22.04 -11.76 -2.85
CA HIS A 28 -23.25 -11.45 -3.60
C HIS A 28 -23.11 -11.83 -5.09
N PRO A 29 -24.22 -11.93 -5.85
CA PRO A 29 -24.16 -12.14 -7.31
C PRO A 29 -23.36 -11.09 -8.08
N ASP A 30 -23.21 -9.87 -7.52
CA ASP A 30 -22.37 -8.81 -8.05
C ASP A 30 -20.87 -8.95 -7.68
N GLY A 31 -20.50 -10.05 -7.02
CA GLY A 31 -19.14 -10.34 -6.58
C GLY A 31 -18.71 -9.66 -5.28
N ARG A 32 -19.55 -8.81 -4.66
CA ARG A 32 -19.16 -8.10 -3.43
C ARG A 32 -19.18 -9.03 -2.21
N PRO A 33 -18.20 -8.92 -1.28
CA PRO A 33 -18.20 -9.68 -0.04
C PRO A 33 -19.42 -9.40 0.85
N ARG A 34 -19.93 -10.43 1.55
CA ARG A 34 -21.08 -10.34 2.46
C ARG A 34 -20.83 -10.95 3.84
N GLY A 35 -21.66 -10.55 4.80
CA GLY A 35 -21.66 -11.08 6.18
C GLY A 35 -20.28 -11.06 6.85
N ALA A 36 -20.00 -12.09 7.64
CA ALA A 36 -18.76 -12.23 8.40
C ALA A 36 -17.49 -12.17 7.54
N PHE A 37 -17.56 -12.58 6.26
CA PHE A 37 -16.41 -12.49 5.36
C PHE A 37 -16.08 -11.04 5.00
N ARG A 38 -17.09 -10.21 4.75
CA ARG A 38 -16.88 -8.77 4.52
C ARG A 38 -16.26 -8.12 5.74
N ASP A 39 -16.71 -8.49 6.93
CA ASP A 39 -16.22 -7.91 8.18
C ASP A 39 -14.78 -8.33 8.47
N SER A 40 -14.41 -9.59 8.17
CA SER A 40 -13.02 -10.04 8.30
C SER A 40 -12.07 -9.29 7.36
N LEU A 41 -12.49 -9.02 6.12
CA LEU A 41 -11.70 -8.24 5.15
C LEU A 41 -11.51 -6.77 5.57
N ARG A 42 -12.35 -6.24 6.45
CA ARG A 42 -12.26 -4.85 6.95
C ARG A 42 -11.41 -4.71 8.20
N THR A 43 -10.92 -5.83 8.74
CA THR A 43 -10.13 -5.82 9.95
C THR A 43 -8.70 -5.37 9.65
N VAL A 44 -8.30 -4.24 10.24
CA VAL A 44 -6.94 -3.68 10.06
C VAL A 44 -6.03 -4.15 11.21
N PRO A 45 -4.90 -4.84 10.93
CA PRO A 45 -4.02 -5.37 11.96
C PRO A 45 -3.08 -4.30 12.53
N ASN A 46 -3.61 -3.36 13.32
CA ASN A 46 -2.90 -2.17 13.82
C ASN A 46 -1.51 -2.45 14.43
N ALA A 47 -1.37 -3.50 15.25
CA ALA A 47 -0.08 -3.82 15.89
C ALA A 47 1.00 -4.24 14.87
N ARG A 48 0.63 -5.07 13.88
CA ARG A 48 1.56 -5.48 12.82
C ARG A 48 1.89 -4.29 11.91
N ASN A 49 0.91 -3.46 11.61
CA ASN A 49 1.11 -2.25 10.80
C ASN A 49 2.02 -1.25 11.52
N ALA A 50 1.90 -1.10 12.84
CA ALA A 50 2.81 -0.28 13.64
C ALA A 50 4.25 -0.79 13.55
N LEU A 51 4.47 -2.10 13.65
CA LEU A 51 5.80 -2.69 13.47
C LEU A 51 6.36 -2.43 12.06
N THR A 52 5.54 -2.59 11.01
CA THR A 52 5.92 -2.29 9.64
C THR A 52 6.31 -0.83 9.45
N VAL A 53 5.54 0.11 10.04
CA VAL A 53 5.83 1.54 9.99
C VAL A 53 7.16 1.85 10.68
N VAL A 54 7.34 1.39 11.92
CA VAL A 54 8.56 1.63 12.70
C VAL A 54 9.77 1.07 11.96
N GLY A 55 9.70 -0.17 11.48
CA GLY A 55 10.77 -0.80 10.71
C GLY A 55 11.07 -0.03 9.41
N SER A 56 10.05 0.45 8.70
CA SER A 56 10.23 1.18 7.44
C SER A 56 10.84 2.56 7.64
N VAL A 57 10.50 3.26 8.73
CA VAL A 57 11.10 4.56 9.09
C VAL A 57 12.54 4.39 9.58
N LEU A 58 12.82 3.36 10.38
CA LEU A 58 14.17 3.11 10.90
C LEU A 58 15.13 2.54 9.84
N PHE A 59 14.63 1.81 8.85
CA PHE A 59 15.45 1.19 7.82
C PHE A 59 16.39 2.16 7.08
N PRO A 60 15.93 3.30 6.52
CA PRO A 60 16.83 4.24 5.86
C PRO A 60 17.88 4.84 6.81
N VAL A 61 17.49 5.11 8.06
CA VAL A 61 18.43 5.58 9.10
C VAL A 61 19.52 4.53 9.36
N ALA A 62 19.12 3.26 9.52
CA ALA A 62 20.05 2.16 9.76
C ALA A 62 21.02 1.95 8.60
N VAL A 63 20.56 2.06 7.35
CA VAL A 63 21.41 1.97 6.16
C VAL A 63 22.46 3.09 6.14
N VAL A 64 22.06 4.34 6.44
CA VAL A 64 23.01 5.47 6.51
C VAL A 64 24.02 5.27 7.62
N VAL A 65 23.57 4.93 8.83
CA VAL A 65 24.44 4.67 9.99
C VAL A 65 25.45 3.56 9.67
N ALA A 66 25.02 2.45 9.06
CA ALA A 66 25.89 1.35 8.70
C ALA A 66 26.91 1.76 7.61
N ALA A 67 26.49 2.52 6.60
CA ALA A 67 27.37 2.98 5.54
C ALA A 67 28.47 3.92 6.07
N VAL A 68 28.10 4.84 6.96
CA VAL A 68 29.02 5.77 7.63
C VAL A 68 29.98 5.01 8.56
N ALA A 69 29.46 4.12 9.41
CA ALA A 69 30.29 3.35 10.34
C ALA A 69 31.31 2.46 9.62
N ALA A 70 30.92 1.86 8.49
CA ALA A 70 31.81 1.00 7.70
C ALA A 70 32.90 1.78 6.94
N THR A 71 32.64 3.04 6.55
CA THR A 71 33.56 3.91 5.79
C THR A 71 34.24 3.20 4.61
N HIS A 72 33.48 2.42 3.83
CA HIS A 72 34.02 1.57 2.76
C HIS A 72 33.22 1.77 1.46
N PRO A 73 33.85 1.90 0.27
CA PRO A 73 33.12 2.15 -0.98
C PRO A 73 32.00 1.14 -1.28
N ALA A 74 32.21 -0.13 -0.95
CA ALA A 74 31.16 -1.15 -1.11
C ALA A 74 29.93 -0.90 -0.23
N SER A 75 30.07 -0.32 0.97
CA SER A 75 28.92 0.03 1.82
C SER A 75 28.11 1.18 1.21
N TRP A 76 28.76 2.10 0.49
CA TRP A 76 28.08 3.18 -0.22
C TRP A 76 27.29 2.66 -1.43
N VAL A 77 27.86 1.73 -2.19
CA VAL A 77 27.15 1.06 -3.29
C VAL A 77 25.94 0.30 -2.75
N ALA A 78 26.10 -0.45 -1.65
CA ALA A 78 24.99 -1.13 -1.00
C ALA A 78 23.91 -0.13 -0.52
N ALA A 79 24.31 0.97 0.13
CA ALA A 79 23.37 2.00 0.57
C ALA A 79 22.61 2.63 -0.60
N PHE A 80 23.28 2.93 -1.71
CA PHE A 80 22.66 3.43 -2.93
C PHE A 80 21.57 2.48 -3.46
N LEU A 81 21.80 1.17 -3.43
CA LEU A 81 20.82 0.18 -3.87
C LEU A 81 19.67 -0.01 -2.87
N LEU A 82 19.93 0.11 -1.58
CA LEU A 82 18.93 -0.07 -0.53
C LEU A 82 18.00 1.14 -0.35
N MET A 83 18.48 2.36 -0.66
CA MET A 83 17.69 3.58 -0.50
C MET A 83 16.41 3.66 -1.34
N PRO A 84 16.40 3.29 -2.63
CA PRO A 84 15.17 3.21 -3.41
C PRO A 84 14.15 2.23 -2.81
N ILE A 85 14.61 1.12 -2.22
CA ILE A 85 13.74 0.16 -1.54
C ILE A 85 13.11 0.80 -0.30
N ALA A 86 13.90 1.52 0.49
CA ALA A 86 13.42 2.25 1.65
C ALA A 86 12.37 3.31 1.27
N GLN A 87 12.67 4.11 0.23
CA GLN A 87 11.77 5.15 -0.26
C GLN A 87 10.45 4.55 -0.78
N ASN A 88 10.50 3.47 -1.58
CA ASN A 88 9.31 2.83 -2.11
C ASN A 88 8.42 2.25 -1.01
N ARG A 89 9.02 1.67 0.05
CA ARG A 89 8.25 1.19 1.21
C ARG A 89 7.52 2.32 1.91
N LEU A 90 8.19 3.45 2.15
CA LEU A 90 7.57 4.61 2.77
C LEU A 90 6.45 5.21 1.88
N PHE A 91 6.65 5.24 0.56
CA PHE A 91 5.62 5.66 -0.40
C PHE A 91 4.35 4.81 -0.30
N ILE A 92 4.49 3.48 -0.27
CA ILE A 92 3.36 2.55 -0.10
C ILE A 92 2.63 2.86 1.21
N LEU A 93 3.35 3.03 2.32
CA LEU A 93 2.72 3.33 3.61
C LEU A 93 1.97 4.67 3.60
N HIS A 94 2.50 5.69 2.93
CA HIS A 94 1.80 6.96 2.73
C HIS A 94 0.50 6.76 1.94
N HIS A 95 0.56 6.01 0.83
CA HIS A 95 -0.60 5.69 -0.01
C HIS A 95 -1.70 4.95 0.79
N GLU A 96 -1.33 3.90 1.54
CA GLU A 96 -2.26 3.14 2.37
C GLU A 96 -2.88 4.01 3.49
N ALA A 97 -2.11 4.94 4.04
CA ALA A 97 -2.62 5.88 5.04
C ALA A 97 -3.62 6.89 4.44
N ALA A 98 -3.36 7.39 3.23
CA ALA A 98 -4.30 8.25 2.50
C ALA A 98 -5.64 7.55 2.24
N HIS A 99 -5.59 6.24 1.95
CA HIS A 99 -6.78 5.40 1.84
C HIS A 99 -7.36 4.94 3.19
N ARG A 100 -6.75 5.31 4.31
CA ARG A 100 -7.16 5.00 5.69
C ARG A 100 -7.24 3.51 6.00
N VAL A 101 -6.37 2.74 5.37
CA VAL A 101 -6.25 1.29 5.55
C VAL A 101 -4.98 0.88 6.29
N LEU A 102 -4.03 1.82 6.49
CA LEU A 102 -2.83 1.57 7.29
C LEU A 102 -3.16 1.39 8.78
N PHE A 103 -4.07 2.18 9.34
CA PHE A 103 -4.60 2.01 10.70
C PHE A 103 -6.12 2.14 10.72
N SER A 104 -6.78 1.53 11.71
CA SER A 104 -8.23 1.71 11.90
C SER A 104 -8.61 3.16 12.24
N GLY A 105 -7.69 3.93 12.85
CA GLY A 105 -7.94 5.30 13.29
C GLY A 105 -7.53 6.35 12.27
N ARG A 106 -8.48 7.15 11.76
CA ARG A 106 -8.22 8.25 10.81
C ARG A 106 -7.10 9.20 11.27
N ARG A 107 -7.16 9.66 12.52
CA ARG A 107 -6.15 10.57 13.09
C ARG A 107 -4.73 9.98 13.08
N ILE A 108 -4.61 8.67 13.28
CA ILE A 108 -3.32 7.98 13.27
C ILE A 108 -2.77 7.90 11.84
N ASN A 109 -3.63 7.61 10.86
CA ASN A 109 -3.24 7.65 9.44
C ASN A 109 -2.77 9.04 9.03
N ASP A 110 -3.50 10.09 9.41
CA ASP A 110 -3.15 11.47 9.10
C ASP A 110 -1.80 11.86 9.77
N LEU A 111 -1.62 11.55 11.05
CA LEU A 111 -0.39 11.89 11.77
C LEU A 111 0.84 11.11 11.25
N VAL A 112 0.72 9.79 11.10
CA VAL A 112 1.84 8.92 10.77
C VAL A 112 2.11 8.90 9.27
N GLY A 113 1.08 8.62 8.47
CA GLY A 113 1.24 8.44 7.04
C GLY A 113 1.32 9.73 6.26
N ILE A 114 0.43 10.69 6.54
CA ILE A 114 0.38 11.95 5.78
C ILE A 114 1.45 12.93 6.28
N ASN A 115 1.49 13.19 7.58
CA ASN A 115 2.39 14.21 8.12
C ASN A 115 3.83 13.69 8.22
N LEU A 116 4.08 12.65 9.03
CA LEU A 116 5.44 12.16 9.27
C LEU A 116 6.07 11.51 8.03
N ILE A 117 5.43 10.47 7.50
CA ILE A 117 5.97 9.72 6.35
C ILE A 117 5.96 10.61 5.11
N GLY A 118 4.86 11.32 4.83
CA GLY A 118 4.79 12.24 3.69
C GLY A 118 5.89 13.31 3.73
N TRP A 119 6.18 13.88 4.91
CA TRP A 119 7.31 14.79 5.07
C TRP A 119 8.66 14.12 4.80
N LEU A 120 8.89 12.92 5.32
CA LEU A 120 10.13 12.17 5.10
C LEU A 120 10.34 11.80 3.63
N THR A 121 9.28 11.44 2.89
CA THR A 121 9.38 10.96 1.51
C THR A 121 9.34 12.06 0.46
N PHE A 122 8.53 13.11 0.70
CA PHE A 122 8.25 14.13 -0.31
C PHE A 122 8.68 15.53 0.12
N GLY A 123 9.19 15.70 1.34
CA GLY A 123 9.52 17.00 1.91
C GLY A 123 8.30 17.85 2.28
N THR A 124 7.07 17.32 2.16
CA THR A 124 5.83 18.02 2.48
C THR A 124 4.87 17.11 3.25
N GLY A 125 4.28 17.61 4.34
CA GLY A 125 3.29 16.88 5.14
C GLY A 125 1.86 17.05 4.62
N GLY A 126 1.64 16.77 3.33
CA GLY A 126 0.40 17.08 2.62
C GLY A 126 -0.27 15.86 1.98
N HIS A 127 -1.49 16.05 1.49
CA HIS A 127 -2.27 15.04 0.76
C HIS A 127 -1.88 14.94 -0.73
N GLY A 128 -0.69 15.40 -1.09
CA GLY A 128 -0.20 15.32 -2.46
C GLY A 128 0.23 13.88 -2.75
N TYR A 129 -0.61 13.13 -3.44
CA TYR A 129 -0.29 11.86 -4.08
C TYR A 129 0.04 12.08 -5.56
#